data_AF-A0A3D9Z0C4-F1
#
_entry.id   AF-A0A3D9Z0C4-F1
#
_cell.length_a   1.000
_cell.length_b   1.000
_cell.length_c   1.000
_cell.angle_alpha   90.00
_cell.angle_beta   90.00
_cell.angle_gamma   90.00
#
_symmetry.space_group_name_H-M   'P 1'
#
loop_
_entity.id
_entity.type
_entity.pdbx_description
1 polymer ?
#
loop_
_entity_poly.entity_id
_entity_poly.type
_entity_poly.pdbx_seq_one_letter_code
_entity_poly.pdbx_strand_id
1 'polypeptide(L)'
;MSTLHYSIIDFFEARMGEHNCVSEYTRLDVANEYIYQIKRTAGRSTVRVFLSDAYDFGLADYLGRPRKLRSGDFILIARPESKFDGDLVERAKKDGIAIGQIGKLMGALNLNDMSSYKSPEEKEREKKREKSEGRLKIR
;
A
#
# COMPACT_ATOMS: atom_id res chain seq x y z
N MET A 1 2.50 -14.09 17.39
CA MET A 1 3.72 -13.31 17.07
C MET A 1 4.02 -13.57 15.61
N SER A 2 3.83 -12.56 14.75
CA SER A 2 4.00 -12.69 13.30
C SER A 2 5.46 -12.36 12.96
N THR A 3 6.24 -13.36 12.61
CA THR A 3 7.59 -13.16 12.09
C THR A 3 7.45 -12.98 10.58
N LEU A 4 7.65 -11.76 10.08
CA LEU A 4 7.66 -11.52 8.64
C LEU A 4 8.73 -12.42 8.02
N HIS A 5 8.33 -13.25 7.07
CA HIS A 5 9.25 -14.19 6.46
C HIS A 5 10.40 -13.44 5.77
N TYR A 6 11.64 -13.85 5.99
CA TYR A 6 12.85 -13.14 5.52
C TYR A 6 12.82 -12.88 4.00
N SER A 7 12.27 -13.82 3.21
CA SER A 7 12.13 -13.64 1.76
C SER A 7 11.25 -12.45 1.35
N ILE A 8 10.32 -12.02 2.20
CA ILE A 8 9.50 -10.83 1.94
C ILE A 8 10.35 -9.57 2.05
N ILE A 9 11.26 -9.54 3.03
CA ILE A 9 12.16 -8.41 3.26
C ILE A 9 13.12 -8.28 2.09
N ASP A 10 13.83 -9.36 1.74
CA ASP A 10 14.75 -9.37 0.60
C ASP A 10 14.06 -8.91 -0.69
N PHE A 11 12.87 -9.44 -0.95
CA PHE A 11 12.11 -9.09 -2.14
C PHE A 11 11.72 -7.62 -2.14
N PHE A 12 11.26 -7.09 -1.01
CA PHE A 12 10.92 -5.68 -0.87
C PHE A 12 12.14 -4.78 -1.09
N GLU A 13 13.26 -5.06 -0.42
CA GLU A 13 14.49 -4.27 -0.51
C GLU A 13 15.09 -4.29 -1.92
N ALA A 14 15.07 -5.45 -2.59
CA ALA A 14 15.48 -5.57 -3.99
C ALA A 14 14.62 -4.67 -4.90
N ARG A 15 13.29 -4.70 -4.74
CA ARG A 15 12.37 -3.83 -5.49
C ARG A 15 12.61 -2.35 -5.20
N MET A 16 12.89 -1.98 -3.95
CA MET A 16 13.21 -0.59 -3.60
C MET A 16 14.53 -0.13 -4.22
N GLY A 17 15.55 -1.01 -4.26
CA GLY A 17 16.85 -0.71 -4.86
C GLY A 17 16.81 -0.58 -6.39
N GLU A 18 15.90 -1.30 -7.05
CA GLU A 18 15.70 -1.25 -8.51
C GLU A 18 14.83 -0.06 -8.96
N HIS A 19 14.00 0.51 -8.07
CA HIS A 19 12.99 1.48 -8.45
C HIS A 19 13.58 2.90 -8.62
N ASN A 20 13.54 3.43 -9.83
CA ASN A 20 14.04 4.75 -10.23
C ASN A 20 13.49 5.96 -9.43
N CYS A 21 12.30 5.83 -8.81
CA CYS A 21 11.78 6.87 -7.90
C CYS A 21 12.27 6.78 -6.44
N VAL A 22 13.10 5.79 -6.10
CA VAL A 22 13.65 5.61 -4.75
C VAL A 22 15.12 6.01 -4.78
N SER A 23 15.52 6.92 -3.89
CA SER A 23 16.94 7.27 -3.71
C SER A 23 17.57 6.53 -2.54
N GLU A 24 16.78 6.23 -1.52
CA GLU A 24 17.25 5.59 -0.29
C GLU A 24 16.05 4.93 0.40
N TYR A 25 16.28 3.78 1.01
CA TYR A 25 15.34 3.18 1.95
C TYR A 25 16.08 2.79 3.23
N THR A 26 15.43 3.01 4.38
CA THR A 26 16.00 2.71 5.69
C THR A 26 14.94 2.03 6.54
N ARG A 27 15.28 0.89 7.11
CA ARG A 27 14.43 0.21 8.09
C ARG A 27 14.40 1.02 9.39
N LEU A 28 13.22 1.31 9.91
CA LEU A 28 13.05 2.09 11.14
C LEU A 28 12.98 1.23 12.41
N ASP A 29 13.44 -0.03 12.35
CA ASP A 29 13.28 -1.12 13.31
C ASP A 29 12.76 -0.72 14.71
N VAL A 30 11.45 -0.88 14.91
CA VAL A 30 10.82 -0.66 16.21
C VAL A 30 9.99 -1.89 16.54
N ALA A 31 10.37 -2.59 17.60
CA ALA A 31 9.52 -3.57 18.29
C ALA A 31 8.75 -4.55 17.37
N ASN A 32 9.43 -5.12 16.36
CA ASN A 32 8.85 -6.05 15.36
C ASN A 32 7.83 -5.43 14.38
N GLU A 33 7.79 -4.11 14.27
CA GLU A 33 7.06 -3.40 13.22
C GLU A 33 7.99 -3.23 12.00
N TYR A 34 7.69 -3.93 10.91
CA TYR A 34 8.47 -3.88 9.67
C TYR A 34 8.15 -2.60 8.88
N ILE A 35 8.67 -1.47 9.37
CA ILE A 35 8.47 -0.15 8.77
C ILE A 35 9.75 0.29 8.08
N TYR A 36 9.63 0.70 6.82
CA TYR A 36 10.68 1.35 6.06
C TYR A 36 10.35 2.81 5.84
N GLN A 37 11.35 3.66 5.96
CA GLN A 37 11.33 5.01 5.42
C GLN A 37 11.93 4.99 4.03
N ILE A 38 11.21 5.53 3.06
CA ILE A 38 11.66 5.62 1.66
C ILE A 38 11.82 7.10 1.30
N LYS A 39 13.06 7.49 1.02
CA LYS A 39 13.35 8.77 0.37
C LYS A 39 13.17 8.61 -1.12
N ARG A 40 12.45 9.55 -1.72
CA ARG A 40 12.07 9.52 -3.12
C ARG A 40 12.83 10.58 -3.91
N THR A 41 13.05 10.31 -5.19
CA THR A 41 13.75 11.21 -6.10
C THR A 41 12.85 12.34 -6.60
N ALA A 42 13.47 13.33 -7.25
CA ALA A 42 12.80 14.47 -7.90
C ALA A 42 11.90 15.30 -6.96
N GLY A 43 12.36 15.54 -5.73
CA GLY A 43 11.68 16.40 -4.77
C GLY A 43 10.39 15.83 -4.17
N ARG A 44 10.09 14.55 -4.43
CA ARG A 44 8.92 13.88 -3.83
C ARG A 44 9.13 13.71 -2.32
N SER A 45 8.05 13.82 -1.56
CA SER A 45 8.07 13.68 -0.10
C SER A 45 8.58 12.30 0.33
N THR A 46 9.27 12.23 1.47
CA THR A 46 9.62 10.96 2.10
C THR A 46 8.36 10.27 2.60
N VAL A 47 8.28 8.94 2.42
CA VAL A 47 7.11 8.14 2.80
C VAL A 47 7.53 6.98 3.70
N ARG A 48 6.61 6.47 4.50
CA ARG A 48 6.81 5.22 5.24
C ARG A 48 5.97 4.10 4.65
N VAL A 49 6.52 2.91 4.67
CA VAL A 49 5.86 1.69 4.22
C VAL A 49 5.89 0.69 5.36
N PHE A 50 4.70 0.28 5.82
CA PHE A 50 4.55 -0.81 6.78
C PHE A 50 4.29 -2.12 6.05
N LEU A 51 5.10 -3.14 6.31
CA LEU A 51 4.96 -4.47 5.73
C LEU A 51 4.15 -5.36 6.66
N SER A 52 3.09 -5.96 6.13
CA SER A 52 2.28 -6.97 6.80
C SER A 52 2.24 -8.25 5.98
N ASP A 53 2.42 -9.39 6.62
CA ASP A 53 2.25 -10.73 6.04
C ASP A 53 0.93 -11.40 6.43
N ALA A 54 -0.04 -10.62 6.91
CA ALA A 54 -1.36 -11.15 7.21
C ALA A 54 -1.95 -11.84 5.96
N TYR A 55 -2.47 -13.05 6.17
CA TYR A 55 -3.20 -13.78 5.13
C TYR A 55 -4.56 -13.12 4.84
N ASP A 56 -5.22 -12.64 5.89
CA ASP A 56 -6.40 -11.81 5.81
C ASP A 56 -6.12 -10.54 6.59
N PHE A 57 -6.12 -9.39 5.91
CA PHE A 57 -5.83 -8.10 6.52
C PHE A 57 -7.13 -7.30 6.63
N GLY A 58 -7.64 -7.20 7.85
CA GLY A 58 -8.94 -6.62 8.15
C GLY A 58 -8.88 -5.27 8.87
N LEU A 59 -10.06 -4.82 9.32
CA LEU A 59 -10.20 -3.57 10.06
C LEU A 59 -9.42 -3.59 11.39
N ALA A 60 -9.39 -4.73 12.08
CA ALA A 60 -8.64 -4.86 13.33
C ALA A 60 -7.13 -4.66 13.11
N ASP A 61 -6.55 -5.29 12.09
CA ASP A 61 -5.14 -5.11 11.72
C ASP A 61 -4.85 -3.66 11.31
N TYR A 62 -5.77 -3.06 10.58
CA TYR A 62 -5.65 -1.66 10.20
C TYR A 62 -5.69 -0.72 11.40
N LEU A 63 -6.59 -0.92 12.35
CA LEU A 63 -6.67 -0.10 13.57
C LEU A 63 -5.49 -0.35 14.51
N GLY A 64 -4.94 -1.57 14.50
CA GLY A 64 -3.75 -1.98 15.24
C GLY A 64 -2.42 -1.62 14.55
N ARG A 65 -2.46 -0.98 13.37
CA ARG A 65 -1.27 -0.60 12.62
C ARG A 65 -0.33 0.30 13.46
N PRO A 66 0.96 0.36 13.13
CA PRO A 66 1.90 1.24 13.81
C PRO A 66 1.45 2.70 13.80
N ARG A 67 1.43 3.34 14.98
CA ARG A 67 1.04 4.76 15.16
C ARG A 67 1.93 5.74 14.40
N LYS A 68 3.09 5.26 13.94
CA LYS A 68 4.00 6.06 13.13
C LYS A 68 3.44 6.33 11.75
N LEU A 69 2.56 5.50 11.20
CA LEU A 69 1.95 5.79 9.90
C LEU A 69 1.07 7.05 9.96
N ARG A 70 1.17 7.88 8.94
CA ARG A 70 0.43 9.12 8.75
C ARG A 70 -0.13 9.17 7.33
N SER A 71 -0.97 10.17 7.08
CA SER A 71 -1.39 10.52 5.72
C SER A 71 -0.17 10.65 4.80
N GLY A 72 -0.27 10.06 3.60
CA GLY A 72 0.80 9.96 2.62
C GLY A 72 1.66 8.70 2.76
N ASP A 73 1.49 7.86 3.78
CA ASP A 73 2.21 6.59 3.94
C ASP A 73 1.48 5.41 3.25
N PHE A 74 2.13 4.24 3.24
CA PHE A 74 1.64 3.02 2.59
C PHE A 74 1.64 1.80 3.53
N ILE A 75 0.64 0.94 3.39
CA ILE A 75 0.59 -0.39 4.01
C ILE A 75 0.73 -1.44 2.90
N LEU A 76 1.85 -2.16 2.92
CA LEU A 76 2.16 -3.23 1.99
C LEU A 76 1.69 -4.56 2.57
N ILE A 77 0.69 -5.16 1.95
CA ILE A 77 0.30 -6.54 2.22
C ILE A 77 1.16 -7.43 1.33
N ALA A 78 2.15 -8.06 1.94
CA ALA A 78 3.26 -8.68 1.22
C ALA A 78 2.95 -10.10 0.70
N ARG A 79 1.97 -10.79 1.28
CA ARG A 79 1.56 -12.11 0.78
C ARG A 79 0.79 -11.96 -0.53
N PRO A 80 1.18 -12.65 -1.63
CA PRO A 80 0.44 -12.58 -2.90
C PRO A 80 -1.00 -13.09 -2.79
N GLU A 81 -1.23 -14.08 -1.94
CA GLU A 81 -2.53 -14.72 -1.70
C GLU A 81 -3.40 -13.97 -0.69
N SER A 82 -2.90 -12.86 -0.15
CA SER A 82 -3.60 -12.10 0.88
C SER A 82 -4.94 -11.58 0.39
N LYS A 83 -5.92 -11.55 1.28
CA LYS A 83 -7.18 -10.87 1.05
C LYS A 83 -7.29 -9.64 1.95
N PHE A 84 -7.90 -8.61 1.40
CA PHE A 84 -8.34 -7.42 2.13
C PHE A 84 -9.54 -6.84 1.38
N ASP A 85 -10.51 -6.33 2.12
CA ASP A 85 -11.78 -5.88 1.57
C ASP A 85 -11.72 -4.43 1.04
N GLY A 86 -12.60 -4.11 0.08
CA GLY A 86 -12.74 -2.78 -0.50
C GLY A 86 -13.11 -1.72 0.53
N ASP A 87 -13.96 -2.03 1.50
CA ASP A 87 -14.36 -1.10 2.56
C ASP A 87 -13.16 -0.65 3.40
N LEU A 88 -12.20 -1.57 3.62
CA LEU A 88 -10.95 -1.25 4.29
C LEU A 88 -10.09 -0.30 3.45
N VAL A 89 -10.01 -0.54 2.13
CA VAL A 89 -9.27 0.35 1.22
C VAL A 89 -9.87 1.76 1.23
N GLU A 90 -11.20 1.87 1.22
CA GLU A 90 -11.89 3.16 1.30
C GLU A 90 -11.63 3.87 2.62
N ARG A 91 -11.66 3.14 3.74
CA ARG A 91 -11.31 3.68 5.05
C ARG A 91 -9.87 4.16 5.11
N ALA A 92 -8.92 3.34 4.65
CA ALA A 92 -7.51 3.71 4.61
C ALA A 92 -7.28 4.97 3.76
N LYS A 93 -7.96 5.05 2.62
CA LYS A 93 -7.93 6.22 1.74
C LYS A 93 -8.47 7.49 2.40
N LYS A 94 -9.55 7.39 3.19
CA LYS A 94 -10.08 8.54 3.98
C LYS A 94 -9.06 9.06 5.01
N ASP A 95 -8.25 8.16 5.58
CA ASP A 95 -7.15 8.52 6.48
C ASP A 95 -5.89 8.99 5.70
N GLY A 96 -5.94 9.02 4.37
CA GLY A 96 -4.83 9.37 3.48
C GLY A 96 -3.73 8.31 3.42
N ILE A 97 -4.02 7.07 3.81
CA ILE A 97 -3.06 5.96 3.80
C ILE A 97 -3.37 5.05 2.61
N ALA A 98 -2.36 4.79 1.80
CA ALA A 98 -2.48 3.83 0.71
C ALA A 98 -2.32 2.40 1.23
N ILE A 99 -3.06 1.45 0.67
CA ILE A 99 -2.95 0.02 0.99
C ILE A 99 -2.97 -0.81 -0.28
N GLY A 100 -2.15 -1.85 -0.32
CA GLY A 100 -2.19 -2.86 -1.37
C GLY A 100 -0.94 -3.74 -1.40
N GLN A 101 -0.79 -4.46 -2.51
CA GLN A 101 0.35 -5.33 -2.76
C GLN A 101 1.49 -4.58 -3.48
N ILE A 102 2.62 -5.27 -3.70
CA ILE A 102 3.85 -4.67 -4.21
C ILE A 102 3.66 -3.90 -5.53
N GLY A 103 2.87 -4.43 -6.47
CA GLY A 103 2.60 -3.78 -7.75
C GLY A 103 1.91 -2.42 -7.58
N LYS A 104 1.00 -2.31 -6.61
CA LYS A 104 0.34 -1.04 -6.27
C LYS A 104 1.31 -0.06 -5.64
N LEU A 105 2.19 -0.53 -4.75
CA LEU A 105 3.25 0.31 -4.18
C LEU A 105 4.18 0.86 -5.28
N MET A 106 4.64 0.02 -6.22
CA MET A 106 5.53 0.46 -7.31
C MET A 106 4.89 1.58 -8.12
N GLY A 107 3.61 1.43 -8.47
CA GLY A 107 2.88 2.48 -9.17
C GLY A 107 2.70 3.74 -8.32
N ALA A 108 2.36 3.59 -7.03
CA ALA A 108 2.10 4.69 -6.12
C ALA A 108 3.36 5.53 -5.81
N LEU A 109 4.55 4.93 -5.78
CA LEU A 109 5.82 5.64 -5.53
C LEU A 109 6.06 6.79 -6.52
N ASN A 110 5.52 6.69 -7.73
CA ASN A 110 5.61 7.70 -8.78
C ASN A 110 4.75 8.94 -8.51
N LEU A 111 3.76 8.86 -7.61
CA LEU A 111 2.81 9.93 -7.29
C LEU A 111 3.18 10.69 -6.02
N ASN A 112 2.83 11.98 -5.94
CA ASN A 112 3.00 12.74 -4.70
C ASN A 112 2.09 12.22 -3.58
N ASP A 113 0.84 11.93 -3.92
CA ASP A 113 -0.13 11.28 -3.04
C ASP A 113 -0.30 9.82 -3.45
N MET A 114 0.25 8.91 -2.64
CA MET A 114 0.17 7.47 -2.89
C MET A 114 -1.27 6.93 -2.81
N SER A 115 -2.14 7.53 -2.01
CA SER A 115 -3.53 7.08 -1.82
C SER A 115 -4.40 7.32 -3.05
N SER A 116 -3.95 8.22 -3.94
CA SER A 116 -4.60 8.49 -5.22
C SER A 116 -4.33 7.43 -6.29
N TYR A 117 -3.31 6.59 -6.11
CA TYR A 117 -2.96 5.58 -7.10
C TYR A 117 -4.03 4.48 -7.17
N LYS A 118 -4.45 4.19 -8.39
CA LYS A 118 -5.32 3.05 -8.71
C LYS A 118 -4.58 2.10 -9.64
N SER A 119 -4.58 0.81 -9.30
CA SER A 119 -4.07 -0.23 -10.17
C SER A 119 -4.91 -0.30 -11.47
N PRO A 120 -4.36 -0.87 -12.56
CA PRO A 120 -5.12 -1.10 -13.78
C PRO A 120 -6.44 -1.85 -13.52
N GLU A 121 -6.39 -2.88 -12.67
CA GLU A 121 -7.56 -3.67 -12.28
C GLU A 121 -8.62 -2.85 -11.53
N GLU A 122 -8.21 -1.98 -10.61
CA GLU A 122 -9.12 -1.08 -9.90
C GLU A 122 -9.81 -0.12 -10.87
N LYS A 123 -9.06 0.45 -11.82
CA LYS A 123 -9.62 1.32 -12.87
C LYS A 123 -10.61 0.59 -13.76
N GLU A 124 -10.35 -0.68 -14.08
CA GLU A 124 -11.29 -1.50 -14.86
C GLU A 124 -12.57 -1.83 -14.09
N ARG A 125 -12.46 -2.16 -12.80
CA ARG A 125 -13.62 -2.43 -11.93
C ARG A 125 -14.51 -1.19 -11.79
N GLU A 126 -13.91 -0.01 -11.64
CA GLU A 126 -14.65 1.26 -11.61
C GLU A 126 -15.39 1.53 -12.93
N LYS A 127 -14.71 1.40 -14.07
CA LYS A 127 -15.35 1.53 -15.39
C LYS A 127 -16.51 0.55 -15.59
N LYS A 128 -16.41 -0.67 -15.05
CA LYS A 128 -17.50 -1.66 -15.10
C LYS A 128 -18.68 -1.24 -14.21
N ARG A 129 -18.41 -0.76 -12.99
CA ARG A 129 -19.43 -0.24 -12.06
C ARG A 129 -20.18 0.97 -12.63
N GLU A 130 -19.47 1.94 -13.18
CA GLU A 130 -20.06 3.13 -13.82
C GLU A 130 -20.96 2.74 -15.01
N LYS A 131 -20.53 1.77 -15.83
CA LYS A 131 -21.35 1.24 -16.94
C LYS A 131 -22.60 0.51 -16.46
N SER A 132 -22.55 -0.23 -15.35
CA SER A 132 -23.73 -0.90 -14.79
C SER A 132 -24.72 0.09 -14.17
N GLU A 133 -24.24 1.10 -13.45
CA GLU A 133 -25.09 2.11 -12.81
C GLU A 133 -25.70 3.07 -13.82
N GLY A 134 -24.94 3.46 -14.85
CA GLY A 134 -25.45 4.26 -15.96
C GLY A 134 -26.56 3.54 -16.75
N ARG A 135 -26.50 2.20 -16.88
CA ARG A 135 -27.57 1.40 -17.48
C ARG A 135 -28.82 1.28 -16.61
N LEU A 136 -28.69 1.38 -15.29
CA LEU A 136 -29.81 1.29 -14.35
C LEU A 136 -30.63 2.59 -14.31
N LYS A 137 -30.02 3.74 -14.63
CA LYS A 137 -30.68 5.07 -14.66
C LYS A 137 -31.44 5.39 -15.96
N ILE A 138 -31.37 4.51 -16.97
CA ILE A 138 -32.02 4.69 -18.29
C ILE A 138 -33.21 3.72 -18.45
N ARG A 139 -33.63 3.06 -17.37
CA ARG A 139 -34.83 2.22 -17.27
C ARG A 139 -35.79 2.83 -16.26
#